data_AF-A0A9W3BS21-F1
#
_entry.id   AF-A0A9W3BS21-F1
#
_cell.length_a   1.000
_cell.length_b   1.000
_cell.length_c   1.000
_cell.angle_alpha   90.00
_cell.angle_beta   90.00
_cell.angle_gamma   90.00
#
_symmetry.space_group_name_H-M   'P 1'
#
loop_
_entity.id
_entity.type
_entity.pdbx_description
1 polymer ?
#
loop_
_entity_poly.entity_id
_entity_poly.type
_entity_poly.pdbx_seq_one_letter_code
_entity_poly.pdbx_strand_id
1 'polypeptide(L)'
;MYNDVKNTIYHRALIQKTASEDNFLVRQMLSGIKAETLINKKLPKVMCHRKIVRRSKKILMRRKSKSVSEEIAAKARKLVKRKTQGLRNVVPGGEFMNNDVLLIQETLDYIVSLQTQVNVMRSIVDAAEAGIER
;
A
#
# COMPACT_ATOMS: atom_id res chain seq x y z
N MET A 1 15.84 43.32 14.26
CA MET A 1 15.60 42.55 13.03
C MET A 1 16.00 41.10 13.28
N TYR A 2 15.20 40.37 14.07
CA TYR A 2 15.44 38.95 14.41
C TYR A 2 14.36 38.13 13.71
N ASN A 3 14.70 37.55 12.56
CA ASN A 3 13.85 36.58 11.90
C ASN A 3 14.61 35.27 11.75
N ASP A 4 14.12 34.28 12.50
CA ASP A 4 13.72 33.00 11.94
C ASP A 4 14.83 32.03 11.47
N VAL A 5 15.35 31.21 12.40
CA VAL A 5 15.56 29.76 12.16
C VAL A 5 15.50 29.00 13.51
N LYS A 6 14.31 28.79 14.08
CA LYS A 6 14.11 27.86 15.20
C LYS A 6 13.04 26.81 14.90
N ASN A 7 13.18 26.12 13.77
CA ASN A 7 12.35 24.95 13.44
C ASN A 7 13.17 23.79 12.86
N THR A 8 14.39 23.58 13.34
CA THR A 8 15.10 22.31 13.13
C THR A 8 14.68 21.30 14.20
N ILE A 9 14.44 20.05 13.78
CA ILE A 9 14.06 18.91 14.63
C ILE A 9 15.02 18.76 15.83
N TYR A 10 16.28 19.13 15.65
CA TYR A 10 17.31 19.21 16.68
C TYR A 10 16.96 20.13 17.86
N HIS A 11 16.38 21.31 17.62
CA HIS A 11 16.03 22.25 18.70
C HIS A 11 14.91 21.68 19.58
N ARG A 12 13.92 21.00 18.99
CA ARG A 12 12.86 20.31 19.74
C ARG A 12 13.40 19.14 20.54
N ALA A 13 14.29 18.35 19.96
CA ALA A 13 14.93 17.23 20.65
C ALA A 13 15.77 17.69 21.85
N LEU A 14 16.50 18.80 21.72
CA LEU A 14 17.31 19.36 22.80
C LEU A 14 16.44 19.88 23.95
N ILE A 15 15.38 20.64 23.63
CA ILE A 15 14.41 21.13 24.63
C ILE A 15 13.75 19.97 25.37
N GLN A 16 13.37 18.91 24.65
CA GLN A 16 12.74 17.73 25.24
C GLN A 16 13.72 16.94 26.12
N LYS A 17 15.00 16.89 25.75
CA LYS A 17 16.06 16.27 26.56
C LYS A 17 16.29 17.04 27.86
N THR A 18 16.38 18.37 27.81
CA THR A 18 16.51 19.19 29.03
C THR A 18 15.23 19.20 29.86
N ALA A 19 14.05 19.07 29.26
CA ALA A 19 12.78 19.00 29.99
C ALA A 19 12.57 17.66 30.71
N SER A 20 13.33 16.62 30.37
CA SER A 20 13.26 15.30 31.00
C SER A 20 14.23 15.12 32.17
N GLU A 21 15.21 16.01 32.32
CA GLU A 21 16.00 16.09 33.55
C GLU A 21 15.17 16.89 34.58
N ASP A 22 15.05 16.36 35.80
CA ASP A 22 14.21 16.91 36.86
C ASP A 22 14.71 18.29 37.32
N ASN A 23 14.30 19.30 36.56
CA ASN A 23 14.63 20.69 36.83
C ASN A 23 13.69 21.25 37.90
N PHE A 24 13.91 20.80 39.13
CA PHE A 24 13.20 21.25 40.34
C PHE A 24 13.25 22.78 40.48
N LEU A 25 14.40 23.40 40.19
CA LEU A 25 14.58 24.85 40.23
C LEU A 25 13.68 25.59 39.21
N VAL A 26 13.53 25.06 38.00
CA VAL A 26 12.64 25.62 36.97
C VAL A 26 11.19 25.47 37.39
N ARG A 27 10.81 24.33 37.98
CA ARG A 27 9.47 24.15 38.54
C ARG A 27 9.19 25.09 39.71
N GLN A 28 10.17 25.36 40.58
CA GLN A 28 10.05 26.25 41.73
C GLN A 28 9.97 27.73 41.32
N MET A 29 10.72 28.15 40.30
CA MET A 29 10.60 29.50 39.74
C MET A 29 9.26 29.70 39.00
N LEU A 30 8.75 28.66 38.33
CA LEU A 30 7.46 28.70 37.64
C LEU A 30 6.25 28.53 38.57
N SER A 31 6.40 27.86 39.72
CA SER A 31 5.33 27.72 40.72
C SER A 31 5.04 29.04 41.43
N GLY A 32 6.06 29.87 41.68
CA GLY A 32 5.89 31.23 42.21
C GLY A 32 5.11 32.17 41.27
N ILE A 33 5.11 31.90 39.97
CA ILE A 33 4.39 32.72 38.96
C ILE A 33 2.90 32.29 38.83
N LYS A 34 2.50 31.13 39.37
CA LYS A 34 1.18 30.52 39.12
C LYS A 34 0.29 30.29 40.33
N ALA A 35 0.60 30.84 41.50
CA ALA A 35 -0.21 30.59 42.71
C ALA A 35 -1.42 31.53 42.88
N GLU A 36 -1.43 32.75 42.33
CA GLU A 36 -2.40 33.76 42.79
C GLU A 36 -3.48 34.21 41.78
N THR A 37 -3.46 33.82 40.50
CA THR A 37 -4.40 34.44 39.54
C THR A 37 -5.40 33.56 38.79
N LEU A 38 -5.38 32.22 38.82
CA LEU A 38 -6.26 31.43 37.92
C LEU A 38 -6.90 30.13 38.46
N ILE A 39 -6.94 29.86 39.77
CA ILE A 39 -7.54 28.60 40.27
C ILE A 39 -9.08 28.58 40.22
N ASN A 40 -9.78 29.70 40.01
CA ASN A 40 -11.26 29.73 40.05
C ASN A 40 -11.95 30.33 38.81
N LYS A 41 -11.62 29.86 37.59
CA LYS A 41 -12.55 29.99 36.44
C LYS A 41 -12.58 28.68 35.64
N LYS A 42 -13.73 28.01 35.66
CA LYS A 42 -14.05 26.87 34.79
C LYS A 42 -13.64 27.21 33.35
N LEU A 43 -12.64 26.52 32.81
CA LEU A 43 -12.31 26.62 31.38
C LEU A 43 -13.54 26.16 30.57
N PRO A 44 -14.02 26.95 29.59
CA PRO A 44 -15.10 26.48 28.74
C PRO A 44 -14.60 25.25 27.99
N LYS A 45 -15.36 24.14 28.04
CA LYS A 45 -15.17 23.00 27.14
C LYS A 45 -15.10 23.57 25.73
N VAL A 46 -13.92 23.56 25.12
CA VAL A 46 -13.77 23.88 23.70
C VAL A 46 -14.50 22.77 22.96
N MET A 47 -15.79 22.99 22.71
CA MET A 47 -16.55 22.26 21.73
C MET A 47 -16.00 22.74 20.38
N CYS A 48 -14.81 22.26 20.03
CA CYS A 48 -14.36 22.27 18.66
C CYS A 48 -15.45 21.53 17.89
N HIS A 49 -16.29 22.29 17.17
CA HIS A 49 -17.50 21.74 16.59
C HIS A 49 -17.09 20.51 15.78
N ARG A 50 -17.56 19.33 16.19
CA ARG A 50 -17.29 18.03 15.53
C ARG A 50 -17.45 18.11 14.01
N LYS A 51 -18.28 19.05 13.53
CA LYS A 51 -18.45 19.47 12.13
C LYS A 51 -17.17 20.04 11.48
N ILE A 52 -16.42 20.92 12.15
CA ILE A 52 -15.16 21.52 11.67
C ILE A 52 -14.09 20.44 11.51
N VAL A 53 -13.90 19.60 12.54
CA VAL A 53 -12.94 18.47 12.50
C VAL A 53 -13.32 17.46 11.40
N ARG A 54 -14.62 17.19 11.23
CA ARG A 54 -15.11 16.35 10.12
C ARG A 54 -14.86 16.99 8.76
N ARG A 55 -15.06 18.30 8.63
CA ARG A 55 -14.88 19.05 7.37
C ARG A 55 -13.40 19.08 6.98
N SER A 56 -12.49 19.34 7.91
CA SER A 56 -11.05 19.32 7.66
C SER A 56 -10.55 17.93 7.28
N LYS A 57 -11.00 16.88 7.99
CA LYS A 57 -10.66 15.49 7.65
C LYS A 57 -11.17 15.11 6.25
N LYS A 58 -12.38 15.56 5.87
CA LYS A 58 -12.94 15.34 4.52
C LYS A 58 -12.14 16.06 3.43
N ILE A 59 -11.64 17.27 3.69
CA ILE A 59 -10.79 18.02 2.75
C ILE A 59 -9.43 17.35 2.58
N LEU A 60 -8.80 16.89 3.67
CA LEU A 60 -7.54 16.15 3.62
C LEU A 60 -7.67 14.85 2.80
N MET A 61 -8.78 14.12 3.00
CA MET A 61 -9.04 12.89 2.25
C MET A 61 -9.33 13.14 0.76
N ARG A 62 -9.97 14.27 0.41
CA ARG A 62 -10.16 14.68 -1.01
C ARG A 62 -8.86 15.08 -1.68
N ARG A 63 -7.87 15.58 -0.92
CA ARG A 63 -6.54 15.94 -1.44
C ARG A 63 -5.59 14.75 -1.58
N LYS A 64 -5.93 13.59 -1.00
CA LYS A 64 -5.26 12.32 -1.29
C LYS A 64 -5.79 11.75 -2.61
N SER A 65 -5.67 12.53 -3.69
CA SER A 65 -5.82 11.98 -5.04
C SER A 65 -4.66 11.01 -5.24
N LYS A 66 -4.98 9.74 -5.53
CA LYS A 66 -3.95 8.78 -5.95
C LYS A 66 -3.16 9.41 -7.09
N SER A 67 -1.83 9.28 -7.03
CA SER A 67 -1.03 9.77 -8.14
C SER A 67 -1.46 9.04 -9.42
N VAL A 68 -1.33 9.70 -10.57
CA VAL A 68 -1.61 9.07 -11.88
C VAL A 68 -0.84 7.74 -12.00
N SER A 69 0.39 7.70 -11.47
CA SER A 69 1.21 6.49 -11.38
C SER A 69 0.57 5.37 -10.55
N GLU A 70 -0.01 5.68 -9.38
CA GLU A 70 -0.72 4.69 -8.55
C GLU A 70 -1.96 4.13 -9.24
N GLU A 71 -2.70 4.96 -10.00
CA GLU A 71 -3.86 4.51 -10.76
C GLU A 71 -3.47 3.59 -11.93
N ILE A 72 -2.41 3.94 -12.68
CA ILE A 72 -1.87 3.11 -13.75
C ILE A 72 -1.42 1.76 -13.19
N ALA A 73 -0.65 1.77 -12.09
CA ALA A 73 -0.17 0.55 -11.45
C ALA A 73 -1.33 -0.31 -10.92
N ALA A 74 -2.39 0.30 -10.38
CA ALA A 74 -3.57 -0.42 -9.95
C ALA A 74 -4.32 -1.08 -11.12
N LYS A 75 -4.43 -0.39 -12.27
CA LYS A 75 -5.01 -0.96 -13.50
C LYS A 75 -4.15 -2.12 -14.02
N ALA A 76 -2.82 -1.97 -14.06
CA ALA A 76 -1.90 -3.02 -14.48
C ALA A 76 -2.04 -4.27 -13.60
N ARG A 77 -2.04 -4.11 -12.27
CA ARG A 77 -2.25 -5.23 -11.34
C ARG A 77 -3.59 -5.93 -11.55
N LYS A 78 -4.67 -5.17 -11.79
CA LYS A 78 -6.00 -5.74 -12.06
C LYS A 78 -6.02 -6.53 -13.36
N LEU A 79 -5.34 -6.04 -14.41
CA LEU A 79 -5.22 -6.74 -15.67
C LEU A 79 -4.44 -8.04 -15.51
N VAL A 80 -3.27 -8.00 -14.85
CA VAL A 80 -2.47 -9.19 -14.57
C VAL A 80 -3.29 -10.23 -13.80
N LYS A 81 -3.96 -9.84 -12.71
CA LYS A 81 -4.83 -10.76 -11.96
C LYS A 81 -5.89 -11.45 -12.83
N ARG A 82 -6.54 -10.71 -13.73
CA ARG A 82 -7.55 -11.27 -14.64
C ARG A 82 -6.93 -12.25 -15.64
N LYS A 83 -5.77 -11.89 -16.21
CA LYS A 83 -5.06 -12.74 -17.18
C LYS A 83 -4.54 -14.01 -16.50
N THR A 84 -3.92 -13.88 -15.34
CA THR A 84 -3.48 -15.01 -14.51
C THR A 84 -4.65 -15.91 -14.15
N GLN A 85 -5.81 -15.36 -13.77
CA GLN A 85 -7.00 -16.19 -13.51
C GLN A 85 -7.47 -16.95 -14.75
N GLY A 86 -7.46 -16.32 -15.93
CA GLY A 86 -7.78 -17.01 -17.18
C GLY A 86 -6.80 -18.15 -17.45
N LEU A 87 -5.51 -17.92 -17.19
CA LEU A 87 -4.46 -18.93 -17.36
C LEU A 87 -4.68 -20.13 -16.43
N ARG A 88 -5.04 -19.89 -15.16
CA ARG A 88 -5.35 -20.96 -14.18
C ARG A 88 -6.44 -21.91 -14.64
N ASN A 89 -7.44 -21.39 -15.37
CA ASN A 89 -8.58 -22.18 -15.80
C ASN A 89 -8.29 -23.04 -17.05
N VAL A 90 -7.19 -22.77 -17.78
CA VAL A 90 -6.84 -23.50 -19.01
C VAL A 90 -5.65 -24.44 -18.83
N VAL A 91 -4.79 -24.16 -17.85
CA VAL A 91 -3.64 -25.00 -17.51
C VAL A 91 -4.12 -26.14 -16.61
N PRO A 92 -3.80 -27.41 -16.94
CA PRO A 92 -4.15 -28.54 -16.09
C PRO A 92 -3.65 -28.35 -14.65
N GLY A 93 -4.55 -28.42 -13.67
CA GLY A 93 -4.23 -28.23 -12.25
C GLY A 93 -3.89 -26.78 -11.85
N GLY A 94 -4.00 -25.82 -12.77
CA GLY A 94 -3.67 -24.41 -12.54
C GLY A 94 -4.59 -23.72 -11.51
N GLU A 95 -5.79 -24.25 -11.28
CA GLU A 95 -6.75 -23.78 -10.27
C GLU A 95 -6.25 -24.00 -8.83
N PHE A 96 -5.35 -24.97 -8.62
CA PHE A 96 -4.80 -25.30 -7.29
C PHE A 96 -3.48 -24.58 -7.00
N MET A 97 -2.89 -23.90 -7.98
CA MET A 97 -1.60 -23.24 -7.80
C MET A 97 -1.79 -21.90 -7.12
N ASN A 98 -1.13 -21.62 -6.00
CA ASN A 98 -1.17 -20.28 -5.39
C ASN A 98 0.02 -19.38 -5.79
N ASN A 99 1.05 -19.99 -6.37
CA ASN A 99 2.26 -19.32 -6.82
C ASN A 99 2.22 -19.13 -8.34
N ASP A 100 2.39 -17.89 -8.80
CA ASP A 100 2.39 -17.56 -10.23
C ASP A 100 3.61 -18.14 -10.97
N VAL A 101 4.73 -18.38 -10.30
CA VAL A 101 5.93 -19.00 -10.91
C VAL A 101 5.65 -20.45 -11.27
N LEU A 102 5.03 -21.21 -10.36
CA LEU A 102 4.63 -22.60 -10.63
C LEU A 102 3.61 -22.68 -11.76
N LEU A 103 2.65 -21.74 -11.80
CA LEU A 103 1.68 -21.65 -12.88
C LEU A 103 2.35 -21.45 -14.24
N ILE A 104 3.37 -20.59 -14.32
CA ILE A 104 4.12 -20.35 -15.55
C ILE A 104 4.90 -21.60 -15.96
N GLN A 105 5.54 -22.28 -15.02
CA GLN A 105 6.27 -23.52 -15.30
C GLN A 105 5.35 -24.59 -15.88
N GLU A 106 4.22 -24.86 -15.23
CA GLU A 106 3.21 -25.81 -15.72
C GLU A 106 2.65 -25.39 -17.09
N THR A 107 2.48 -24.09 -17.31
CA THR A 107 2.05 -23.57 -18.62
C THR A 107 3.05 -23.93 -19.72
N LEU A 108 4.35 -23.82 -19.44
CA LEU A 108 5.39 -24.17 -20.42
C LEU A 108 5.33 -25.66 -20.74
N ASP A 109 5.24 -26.51 -19.71
CA ASP A 109 5.14 -27.96 -19.87
C ASP A 109 3.88 -28.34 -20.66
N TYR A 110 2.74 -27.69 -20.36
CA TYR A 110 1.49 -27.93 -21.06
C TYR A 110 1.55 -27.52 -22.54
N ILE A 111 2.19 -26.39 -22.88
CA ILE A 111 2.40 -25.98 -24.28
C ILE A 111 3.18 -27.06 -25.04
N VAL A 112 4.27 -27.58 -24.45
CA VAL A 112 5.08 -28.64 -25.08
C VAL A 112 4.27 -29.91 -25.26
N SER A 113 3.45 -30.29 -24.27
CA SER A 113 2.58 -31.47 -24.39
C SER A 113 1.55 -31.32 -25.51
N LEU A 114 0.93 -30.14 -25.65
CA LEU A 114 -0.07 -29.86 -26.68
C LEU A 114 0.57 -29.89 -28.07
N GLN A 115 1.75 -29.30 -28.23
CA GLN A 115 2.50 -29.37 -29.49
C GLN A 115 2.83 -30.82 -29.86
N THR A 116 3.28 -31.62 -28.90
CA THR A 116 3.58 -33.03 -29.12
C THR A 116 2.35 -33.81 -29.54
N GLN A 117 1.21 -33.61 -28.88
CA GLN A 117 -0.07 -34.23 -29.24
C GLN A 117 -0.49 -33.88 -30.67
N VAL A 118 -0.46 -32.61 -31.04
CA VAL A 118 -0.80 -32.16 -32.40
C VAL A 118 0.14 -32.76 -33.44
N ASN A 119 1.44 -32.83 -33.16
CA ASN A 119 2.42 -33.43 -34.07
C ASN A 119 2.13 -34.91 -34.30
N VAL A 120 1.85 -35.68 -33.25
CA VAL A 120 1.47 -37.08 -33.36
C VAL A 120 0.20 -37.24 -34.20
N MET A 121 -0.82 -36.43 -33.96
CA MET A 121 -2.07 -36.48 -34.73
C MET A 121 -1.85 -36.19 -36.22
N ARG A 122 -0.99 -35.22 -36.55
CA ARG A 122 -0.62 -34.93 -37.94
C ARG A 122 0.10 -36.11 -38.58
N SER A 123 1.08 -36.71 -37.90
CA SER A 123 1.79 -37.88 -38.42
C SER A 123 0.87 -39.08 -38.66
N ILE A 124 -0.18 -39.26 -37.84
CA ILE A 124 -1.19 -40.30 -38.07
C ILE A 124 -2.00 -40.00 -39.34
N VAL A 125 -2.39 -38.74 -39.55
CA VAL A 125 -3.11 -38.32 -40.77
C VAL A 125 -2.24 -38.50 -42.00
N ASP A 126 -1.00 -38.03 -41.99
CA ASP A 126 -0.05 -38.15 -43.10
C ASP A 126 0.19 -39.63 -43.47
N ALA A 127 0.33 -40.50 -42.48
CA ALA A 127 0.50 -41.93 -42.70
C ALA A 127 -0.75 -42.60 -43.27
N ALA A 128 -1.94 -42.16 -42.84
CA ALA A 128 -3.21 -42.67 -43.37
C ALA A 128 -3.40 -42.25 -44.84
N GLU A 129 -3.09 -40.99 -45.18
CA GLU A 129 -3.19 -40.48 -46.55
C GLU A 129 -2.19 -41.18 -47.49
N ALA A 130 -0.93 -41.35 -47.07
CA ALA A 130 0.08 -42.07 -47.84
C ALA A 130 -0.24 -43.57 -48.03
N GLY A 131 -1.08 -44.15 -47.16
CA GLY A 131 -1.58 -45.51 -47.29
C GLY A 131 -2.76 -45.65 -48.26
N ILE A 132 -3.46 -44.57 -48.58
CA ILE A 132 -4.61 -44.54 -49.50
C ILE A 132 -4.15 -44.38 -50.97
N GLU A 133 -2.96 -43.84 -51.22
CA GLU A 133 -2.37 -43.70 -52.56
C GLU A 133 -1.64 -44.97 -53.08
N ARG A 134 -1.77 -46.11 -52.38
CA ARG A 134 -1.28 -47.43 -52.84
C ARG A 134 -2.42 -48.38 -53.15
#